data_AF-A0A2E1TI46-F1
#
_entry.id   AF-A0A2E1TI46-F1
#
_cell.length_a   1.000
_cell.length_b   1.000
_cell.length_c   1.000
_cell.angle_alpha   90.00
_cell.angle_beta   90.00
_cell.angle_gamma   90.00
#
_symmetry.space_group_name_H-M   'P 1'
#
loop_
_entity.id
_entity.type
_entity.pdbx_description
1 polymer ?
#
loop_
_entity_poly.entity_id
_entity_poly.type
_entity_poly.pdbx_seq_one_letter_code
_entity_poly.pdbx_strand_id
1 'polypeptide(L)'
;MSNSERNYNLEIKDTSNHQYAYNFDFDVMHPYMMESFQPFFSNGNLLELGCFQGDFTQRLASQFEDITCVEASEAAAIEAQRKLGDRARIINATFEDV
;
A
#
# COMPACT_ATOMS: atom_id res chain seq x y z
N MET A 1 -6.77 30.79 -1.16
CA MET A 1 -5.96 29.76 -0.49
C MET A 1 -5.18 29.06 -1.59
N SER A 2 -3.86 29.27 -1.71
CA SER A 2 -3.08 28.59 -2.74
C SER A 2 -2.92 27.13 -2.32
N ASN A 3 -3.77 26.26 -2.87
CA ASN A 3 -3.54 24.84 -2.80
C ASN A 3 -2.31 24.58 -3.67
N SER A 4 -1.13 24.58 -3.06
CA SER A 4 0.04 24.00 -3.73
C SER A 4 -0.35 22.55 -3.99
N GLU A 5 -0.57 22.21 -5.26
CA GLU A 5 -0.87 20.85 -5.68
C GLU A 5 0.25 19.94 -5.12
N ARG A 6 -0.12 19.01 -4.23
CA ARG A 6 0.85 18.11 -3.59
C ARG A 6 1.43 17.20 -4.66
N ASN A 7 2.73 16.97 -4.60
CA ASN A 7 3.39 16.05 -5.53
C ASN A 7 3.67 14.72 -4.82
N TYR A 8 2.70 13.81 -4.88
CA TYR A 8 2.79 12.50 -4.24
C TYR A 8 3.98 11.66 -4.75
N ASN A 9 4.40 11.85 -6.01
CA ASN A 9 5.59 11.18 -6.57
C ASN A 9 6.90 11.69 -5.95
N LEU A 10 6.94 12.94 -5.47
CA LEU A 10 8.11 13.49 -4.77
C LEU A 10 8.11 13.15 -3.28
N GLU A 11 6.94 13.09 -2.66
CA GLU A 11 6.78 12.77 -1.22
C GLU A 11 7.28 11.36 -0.88
N ILE A 12 7.27 10.43 -1.84
CA ILE A 12 7.74 9.06 -1.66
C ILE A 12 9.25 8.87 -1.85
N LYS A 13 9.98 9.91 -2.28
CA LYS A 13 11.42 9.77 -2.52
C LYS A 13 12.16 9.69 -1.20
N ASP A 14 12.93 8.63 -1.05
CA ASP A 14 13.75 8.40 0.13
C ASP A 14 14.73 9.54 0.39
N THR A 15 14.81 9.97 1.64
CA THR A 15 15.97 10.71 2.14
C THR A 15 17.02 9.71 2.61
N SER A 16 18.30 10.11 2.66
CA SER A 16 19.43 9.21 2.96
C SER A 16 19.36 8.49 4.32
N ASN A 17 18.39 8.81 5.18
CA ASN A 17 18.25 8.30 6.53
C ASN A 17 17.26 7.12 6.70
N HIS A 18 16.58 6.65 5.64
CA HIS A 18 15.47 5.69 5.78
C HIS A 18 15.83 4.20 5.64
N GLN A 19 17.06 3.83 5.26
CA GLN A 19 17.39 2.42 4.96
C GLN A 19 17.21 1.43 6.13
N TYR A 20 17.42 1.86 7.39
CA TYR A 20 17.23 0.99 8.56
C TYR A 20 15.77 0.84 8.98
N ALA A 21 14.90 1.81 8.63
CA ALA A 21 13.47 1.75 8.96
C ALA A 21 12.79 0.63 8.16
N TYR A 22 13.07 0.54 6.85
CA TYR A 22 12.39 -0.39 5.97
C TYR A 22 12.53 -1.86 6.35
N ASN A 23 13.71 -2.35 6.76
CA ASN A 23 13.85 -3.76 7.09
C ASN A 23 13.09 -4.12 8.38
N PHE A 24 13.12 -3.25 9.39
CA PHE A 24 12.35 -3.51 10.60
C PHE A 24 10.84 -3.44 10.32
N ASP A 25 10.38 -2.44 9.56
CA ASP A 25 8.97 -2.32 9.23
C ASP A 25 8.50 -3.50 8.36
N PHE A 26 9.24 -3.85 7.31
CA PHE A 26 8.86 -4.89 6.36
C PHE A 26 9.02 -6.31 6.90
N ASP A 27 10.09 -6.59 7.63
CA ASP A 27 10.41 -7.96 8.09
C ASP A 27 9.93 -8.24 9.51
N VAL A 28 9.63 -7.22 10.31
CA VAL A 28 9.17 -7.38 11.70
C VAL A 28 7.77 -6.85 11.91
N MET A 29 7.52 -5.56 11.60
CA MET A 29 6.23 -4.95 11.91
C MET A 29 5.09 -5.48 11.04
N HIS A 30 5.29 -5.62 9.73
CA HIS A 30 4.26 -6.14 8.82
C HIS A 30 3.77 -7.55 9.19
N PRO A 31 4.63 -8.54 9.54
CA PRO A 31 4.18 -9.81 10.11
C PRO A 31 3.30 -9.64 11.35
N TYR A 32 3.73 -8.84 12.34
CA TYR A 32 2.94 -8.64 13.57
C TYR A 32 1.60 -7.94 13.31
N MET A 33 1.54 -7.02 12.33
CA MET A 33 0.28 -6.42 11.90
C MET A 33 -0.67 -7.48 11.34
N MET A 34 -0.18 -8.36 10.46
CA MET A 34 -1.00 -9.46 9.91
C MET A 34 -1.52 -10.39 11.01
N GLU A 35 -0.66 -10.82 11.93
CA GLU A 35 -1.07 -11.66 13.07
C GLU A 35 -2.13 -10.98 13.95
N SER A 36 -1.99 -9.66 14.16
CA SER A 36 -2.94 -8.89 14.96
C SER A 36 -4.29 -8.70 14.27
N PHE A 37 -4.30 -8.57 12.94
CA PHE A 37 -5.54 -8.37 12.18
C PHE A 37 -6.28 -9.67 11.88
N GLN A 38 -5.55 -10.78 11.74
CA GLN A 38 -6.10 -12.07 11.29
C GLN A 38 -7.32 -12.56 12.08
N PRO A 39 -7.39 -12.44 13.43
CA PRO A 39 -8.57 -12.86 14.18
C PRO A 39 -9.84 -12.06 13.87
N PHE A 40 -9.71 -10.90 13.25
CA PHE A 40 -10.81 -9.96 12.98
C PHE A 40 -11.15 -9.84 11.49
N PHE A 41 -10.47 -10.59 10.62
CA PHE A 41 -10.80 -10.58 9.20
C PHE A 41 -12.22 -11.10 8.96
N SER A 42 -12.91 -10.40 8.06
CA SER A 42 -14.21 -10.81 7.56
C SER A 42 -14.03 -11.56 6.24
N ASN A 43 -14.87 -12.55 6.00
CA ASN A 43 -14.92 -13.19 4.68
C ASN A 43 -15.44 -12.17 3.65
N GLY A 44 -14.78 -12.07 2.51
CA GLY A 44 -15.17 -11.16 1.43
C GLY A 44 -13.98 -10.46 0.79
N ASN A 45 -14.21 -9.24 0.32
CA ASN A 45 -13.19 -8.41 -0.30
C ASN A 45 -12.46 -7.53 0.71
N LEU A 46 -11.31 -6.98 0.30
CA LEU A 46 -10.49 -6.07 1.09
C LEU A 46 -10.24 -4.77 0.31
N LEU A 47 -10.31 -3.65 1.02
CA LEU A 47 -9.87 -2.33 0.55
C LEU A 47 -8.64 -1.90 1.34
N GLU A 48 -7.52 -1.68 0.65
CA GLU A 48 -6.31 -1.09 1.23
C GLU A 48 -6.16 0.36 0.77
N LEU A 49 -6.23 1.30 1.72
CA LEU A 49 -6.06 2.72 1.46
C LEU A 49 -4.60 3.11 1.72
N GLY A 50 -3.90 3.55 0.68
CA GLY A 50 -2.47 3.88 0.73
C GLY A 50 -1.59 2.64 0.63
N CYS A 51 -1.76 1.84 -0.43
CA CYS A 51 -0.99 0.60 -0.61
C CYS A 51 0.48 0.84 -0.97
N PHE A 52 0.86 2.08 -1.31
CA PHE A 52 2.19 2.44 -1.76
C PHE A 52 2.69 1.49 -2.87
N GLN A 53 3.89 0.91 -2.72
CA GLN A 53 4.48 -0.05 -3.68
C GLN A 53 3.99 -1.49 -3.48
N GLY A 54 3.00 -1.74 -2.62
CA GLY A 54 2.31 -3.02 -2.50
C GLY A 54 2.98 -4.08 -1.62
N ASP A 55 3.97 -3.73 -0.79
CA ASP A 55 4.67 -4.71 0.05
C ASP A 55 3.77 -5.34 1.12
N PHE A 56 2.90 -4.54 1.73
CA PHE A 56 1.91 -5.05 2.69
C PHE A 56 0.78 -5.79 1.96
N THR A 57 0.34 -5.29 0.81
CA THR A 57 -0.64 -5.95 -0.07
C THR A 57 -0.26 -7.37 -0.42
N GLN A 58 1.02 -7.66 -0.68
CA GLN A 58 1.49 -9.03 -0.95
C GLN A 58 1.20 -9.98 0.22
N ARG A 59 1.26 -9.49 1.46
CA ARG A 59 0.94 -10.28 2.65
C ARG A 59 -0.58 -10.46 2.78
N LEU A 60 -1.35 -9.41 2.51
CA LEU A 60 -2.83 -9.46 2.49
C LEU A 60 -3.35 -10.43 1.40
N ALA A 61 -2.69 -10.50 0.25
CA ALA A 61 -3.02 -11.43 -0.84
C ALA A 61 -2.86 -12.92 -0.48
N SER A 62 -2.27 -13.25 0.67
CA SER A 62 -2.29 -14.62 1.20
C SER A 62 -3.60 -14.99 1.91
N GLN A 63 -4.42 -14.00 2.27
CA GLN A 63 -5.67 -14.18 3.02
C GLN A 63 -6.91 -13.76 2.21
N PHE A 64 -6.75 -12.86 1.22
CA PHE A 64 -7.85 -12.32 0.41
C PHE A 64 -7.61 -12.55 -1.09
N GLU A 65 -8.65 -12.96 -1.79
CA GLU A 65 -8.62 -13.16 -3.26
C GLU A 65 -9.11 -11.93 -4.04
N ASP A 66 -9.94 -11.08 -3.43
CA ASP A 66 -10.48 -9.84 -4.02
C ASP A 66 -9.97 -8.63 -3.22
N ILE A 67 -8.91 -8.01 -3.73
CA ILE A 67 -8.26 -6.85 -3.12
C ILE A 67 -8.38 -5.66 -4.06
N THR A 68 -8.86 -4.54 -3.53
CA THR A 68 -8.75 -3.24 -4.18
C THR A 68 -7.81 -2.35 -3.36
N CYS A 69 -6.89 -1.67 -4.05
CA CYS A 69 -5.96 -0.75 -3.44
C CYS A 69 -6.17 0.66 -4.01
N VAL A 70 -6.00 1.67 -3.16
CA VAL A 70 -5.97 3.09 -3.57
C VAL A 70 -4.61 3.66 -3.22
N GLU A 71 -3.95 4.32 -4.18
CA GLU A 71 -2.66 4.99 -3.96
C GLU A 71 -2.58 6.27 -4.79
N ALA A 72 -2.18 7.39 -4.18
CA ALA A 72 -2.13 8.69 -4.84
C ALA A 72 -0.88 8.87 -5.72
N SER A 73 0.25 8.25 -5.34
CA SER A 73 1.49 8.30 -6.10
C SER A 73 1.43 7.37 -7.31
N GLU A 74 1.40 7.95 -8.51
CA GLU A 74 1.41 7.20 -9.78
C GLU A 74 2.62 6.26 -9.85
N ALA A 75 3.81 6.73 -9.43
CA ALA A 75 5.02 5.92 -9.45
C ALA A 75 4.92 4.70 -8.51
N ALA A 76 4.33 4.87 -7.33
CA ALA A 76 4.10 3.77 -6.40
C ALA A 76 3.02 2.81 -6.91
N ALA A 77 1.92 3.34 -7.45
CA ALA A 77 0.82 2.56 -8.02
C ALA A 77 1.28 1.68 -9.20
N ILE A 78 2.13 2.21 -10.08
CA ILE A 78 2.73 1.43 -11.19
C ILE A 78 3.59 0.29 -10.64
N GLU A 79 4.40 0.55 -9.61
CA GLU A 79 5.24 -0.50 -9.00
C GLU A 79 4.39 -1.56 -8.28
N ALA A 80 3.33 -1.14 -7.56
CA ALA A 80 2.37 -2.05 -6.95
C ALA A 80 1.69 -2.93 -8.01
N GLN A 81 1.21 -2.34 -9.12
CA GLN A 81 0.59 -3.07 -10.21
C GLN A 81 1.55 -4.10 -10.84
N ARG A 82 2.83 -3.73 -11.02
CA ARG A 82 3.88 -4.62 -11.52
C ARG A 82 4.14 -5.79 -10.57
N LYS A 83 4.16 -5.53 -9.26
CA LYS A 83 4.46 -6.49 -8.19
C LYS A 83 3.29 -7.45 -7.91
N LEU A 84 2.07 -6.95 -7.96
CA LEU A 84 0.87 -7.69 -7.58
C LEU A 84 0.19 -8.38 -8.78
N GLY A 85 0.29 -7.80 -9.98
CA GLY A 85 -0.40 -8.29 -11.16
C GLY A 85 -1.91 -8.32 -10.93
N ASP A 86 -2.55 -9.44 -11.29
CA ASP A 86 -4.01 -9.61 -11.14
C ASP A 86 -4.45 -9.95 -9.70
N ARG A 87 -3.51 -10.04 -8.74
CA ARG A 87 -3.84 -10.34 -7.33
C ARG A 87 -4.49 -9.16 -6.60
N ALA A 88 -4.42 -7.95 -7.16
CA ALA A 88 -5.06 -6.77 -6.61
C ALA A 88 -5.40 -5.78 -7.73
N ARG A 89 -6.56 -5.12 -7.60
CA ARG A 89 -6.95 -4.00 -8.45
C ARG A 89 -6.38 -2.70 -7.89
N ILE A 90 -5.54 -2.00 -8.65
CA ILE A 90 -4.93 -0.74 -8.22
C ILE A 90 -5.68 0.45 -8.80
N ILE A 91 -6.11 1.38 -7.94
CA ILE A 91 -6.74 2.65 -8.30
C ILE A 91 -5.74 3.77 -7.96
N ASN A 92 -5.24 4.47 -8.97
CA ASN A 92 -4.38 5.63 -8.75
C ASN A 92 -5.23 6.90 -8.56
N ALA A 93 -5.48 7.25 -7.29
CA ALA A 93 -6.31 8.39 -6.90
C ALA A 93 -6.01 8.78 -5.45
N THR A 94 -6.41 10.00 -5.07
CA THR A 94 -6.48 10.44 -3.68
C THR A 94 -7.70 9.82 -2.99
N PHE A 95 -7.75 9.84 -1.66
CA PHE A 95 -8.86 9.21 -0.93
C PHE A 95 -10.19 9.96 -1.11
N GLU A 96 -10.13 11.26 -1.33
CA GLU A 96 -11.28 12.14 -1.54
C GLU A 96 -11.95 11.97 -2.91
N ASP A 97 -11.26 11.35 -3.88
CA ASP A 97 -11.69 11.26 -5.28
C ASP A 97 -12.07 9.83 -5.73
N VAL A 98 -12.16 8.86 -4.79
CA VAL A 98 -12.53 7.45 -5.05
C VAL A 98 -13.96 7.11 -4.63
#